data_AF-A0A537SEY6-F1
#
_entry.id   AF-A0A537SEY6-F1
#
_cell.length_a   1.000
_cell.length_b   1.000
_cell.length_c   1.000
_cell.angle_alpha   90.00
_cell.angle_beta   90.00
_cell.angle_gamma   90.00
#
_symmetry.space_group_name_H-M   'P 1'
#
loop_
_entity.id
_entity.type
_entity.pdbx_description
1 polymer ?
#
loop_
_entity_poly.entity_id
_entity_poly.type
_entity_poly.pdbx_seq_one_letter_code
_entity_poly.pdbx_strand_id
1 'polypeptide(L)'
;MASITIRQLDEELKRRLRLRAARNGRSMEDEARTILRTAAALDDKAQLEEGAGSARILQREPKRRGVRADAAAPPAGNTHAGRTLRILLIIGGGIAAYKALDLIRRLKEHSLTVRCILTKAAQEFITPLSAGALSGERAFTDL
;
A
#
# COMPACT_ATOMS: atom_id res chain seq x y z
N MET A 1 1.65 4.44 -29.87
CA MET A 1 2.56 5.02 -28.86
C MET A 1 1.83 5.06 -27.53
N ALA A 2 2.23 4.23 -26.56
CA ALA A 2 1.70 4.36 -25.21
C ALA A 2 2.42 5.52 -24.52
N SER A 3 1.67 6.48 -23.96
CA SER A 3 2.21 7.61 -23.20
C SER A 3 1.95 7.37 -21.71
N ILE A 4 2.95 7.63 -20.87
CA ILE A 4 2.84 7.54 -19.40
C ILE A 4 3.21 8.90 -18.81
N THR A 5 2.37 9.42 -17.92
CA THR A 5 2.63 10.69 -17.19
C THR A 5 2.95 10.39 -15.73
N ILE A 6 4.13 10.79 -15.28
CA ILE A 6 4.57 10.64 -13.89
C ILE A 6 4.33 11.97 -13.15
N ARG A 7 3.40 11.97 -12.20
CA ARG A 7 3.06 13.16 -11.38
C ARG A 7 3.80 13.10 -10.04
N GLN A 8 3.92 14.26 -9.38
CA GLN A 8 4.48 14.37 -8.02
C GLN A 8 5.90 13.81 -7.87
N LEU A 9 6.74 13.92 -8.90
CA LEU A 9 8.15 13.55 -8.80
C LEU A 9 8.89 14.58 -7.95
N ASP A 10 9.45 14.16 -6.82
CA ASP A 10 10.19 15.05 -5.92
C ASP A 10 11.47 15.58 -6.59
N GLU A 11 11.96 16.73 -6.10
CA GLU A 11 13.12 17.39 -6.69
C GLU A 11 14.41 16.58 -6.55
N GLU A 12 14.53 15.78 -5.48
CA GLU A 12 15.70 14.92 -5.30
C GLU A 12 15.69 13.77 -6.31
N LEU A 13 14.55 13.13 -6.54
CA LEU A 13 14.42 12.07 -7.52
C LEU A 13 14.60 12.57 -8.95
N LYS A 14 14.08 13.75 -9.29
CA LYS A 14 14.39 14.43 -10.56
C LYS A 14 15.88 14.66 -10.74
N ARG A 15 16.56 15.14 -9.69
CA ARG A 15 18.01 15.39 -9.70
C ARG A 15 18.78 14.09 -9.90
N ARG A 16 18.45 13.03 -9.15
CA ARG A 16 19.08 11.71 -9.29
C ARG A 16 18.87 11.11 -10.67
N LEU A 17 17.68 11.25 -11.25
CA LEU A 17 17.38 10.76 -12.59
C LEU A 17 18.20 11.51 -13.66
N ARG A 18 18.31 12.84 -13.55
CA ARG A 18 19.20 13.67 -14.38
C ARG A 18 20.65 13.20 -14.33
N LEU A 19 21.19 13.08 -13.12
CA LEU A 19 22.59 12.69 -12.91
C LEU A 19 22.87 11.28 -13.45
N ARG A 20 21.93 10.35 -13.26
CA ARG A 20 22.06 8.98 -13.78
C ARG A 20 21.99 8.94 -15.31
N ALA A 21 21.05 9.67 -15.91
CA ALA A 21 20.93 9.77 -17.36
C ALA A 21 22.20 10.35 -18.01
N ALA A 22 22.76 11.42 -17.41
CA ALA A 22 24.02 12.02 -17.85
C ALA A 22 25.19 11.03 -17.76
N ARG A 23 25.31 10.28 -16.65
CA ARG A 23 26.35 9.25 -16.48
C ARG A 23 26.26 8.13 -17.53
N ASN A 24 25.05 7.79 -17.94
CA ASN A 24 24.81 6.72 -18.92
C ASN A 24 24.77 7.23 -20.37
N GLY A 25 24.96 8.53 -20.61
CA GLY A 25 24.92 9.14 -21.94
C GLY A 25 23.55 9.05 -22.62
N ARG A 26 22.46 9.10 -21.85
CA ARG A 26 21.08 8.93 -22.34
C ARG A 26 20.21 10.13 -22.02
N SER A 27 19.09 10.25 -22.74
CA SER A 27 17.99 11.13 -22.35
C SER A 27 17.40 10.69 -21.02
N MET A 28 16.84 11.63 -20.26
CA MET A 28 16.11 11.33 -19.03
C MET A 28 14.96 10.34 -19.29
N GLU A 29 14.28 10.45 -20.42
CA GLU A 29 13.18 9.56 -20.80
C GLU A 29 13.66 8.12 -21.03
N ASP A 30 14.75 7.95 -21.77
CA ASP A 30 15.32 6.64 -22.06
C ASP A 30 15.87 5.96 -20.80
N GLU A 31 16.45 6.73 -19.88
CA GLU A 31 16.87 6.23 -18.58
C GLU A 31 15.66 5.79 -17.74
N ALA A 32 14.60 6.61 -17.68
CA ALA A 32 13.36 6.24 -16.98
C ALA A 32 12.76 4.95 -17.55
N ARG A 33 12.71 4.83 -18.88
CA ARG A 33 12.22 3.61 -19.56
C ARG A 33 13.08 2.39 -19.22
N THR A 34 14.39 2.54 -19.18
CA THR A 34 15.33 1.47 -18.83
C THR A 34 15.12 1.01 -17.39
N ILE A 35 14.97 1.95 -16.46
CA ILE A 35 14.69 1.65 -15.05
C ILE A 35 13.40 0.86 -14.92
N LEU A 36 12.31 1.30 -15.57
CA LEU A 36 11.02 0.61 -15.50
C LEU A 36 11.06 -0.80 -16.09
N ARG A 37 11.74 -1.02 -17.23
CA ARG A 37 11.92 -2.37 -17.79
C ARG A 37 12.69 -3.28 -16.84
N THR A 38 13.74 -2.74 -16.21
CA THR A 38 14.58 -3.52 -15.30
C THR A 38 13.79 -3.90 -14.04
N ALA A 39 13.02 -2.96 -13.47
CA ALA A 39 12.18 -3.21 -12.32
C ALA A 39 11.13 -4.30 -12.61
N ALA A 40 10.41 -4.20 -13.73
CA ALA A 40 9.43 -5.21 -14.13
C ALA A 40 10.05 -6.60 -14.28
N ALA A 41 11.25 -6.70 -14.87
CA ALA A 41 11.95 -7.98 -15.03
C ALA A 41 12.45 -8.58 -13.70
N LEU A 42 12.72 -7.76 -12.69
CA LEU A 42 13.11 -8.23 -11.35
C LEU A 42 11.89 -8.77 -10.58
N ASP A 43 10.73 -8.11 -10.72
CA ASP A 43 9.48 -8.57 -10.11
C ASP A 43 9.04 -9.92 -10.69
N ASP A 44 9.16 -10.11 -12.01
CA ASP A 44 8.85 -11.37 -12.68
C ASP A 44 9.76 -12.52 -12.18
N LYS A 45 11.06 -12.25 -11.98
CA LYS A 45 12.01 -13.25 -11.48
C LYS A 45 11.76 -13.62 -10.03
N ALA A 46 11.45 -12.64 -9.17
CA ALA A 46 11.11 -12.90 -7.78
C ALA A 46 9.86 -13.79 -7.65
N GLN A 47 8.86 -13.56 -8.50
CA GLN A 47 7.63 -14.37 -8.53
C GLN A 47 7.86 -15.80 -9.06
N LEU A 48 8.78 -15.99 -10.01
CA LEU A 48 9.14 -17.31 -10.53
C LEU A 48 9.93 -18.15 -9.51
N GLU A 49 10.79 -17.52 -8.70
CA GLU A 49 11.56 -18.22 -7.66
C GLU A 49 10.72 -18.57 -6.42
N GLU A 50 9.76 -17.73 -6.01
CA GLU A 50 8.83 -18.04 -4.91
C GLU A 50 7.88 -19.21 -5.22
N GLY A 51 7.62 -19.51 -6.50
CA GLY A 51 6.76 -20.61 -6.94
C GLY A 51 7.39 -22.01 -6.85
N ALA A 52 8.72 -22.11 -6.69
CA ALA A 52 9.43 -23.39 -6.82
C ALA A 52 9.85 -24.05 -5.49
N GLY A 53 9.70 -23.38 -4.34
CA GLY A 53 10.29 -23.85 -3.09
C GLY A 53 9.50 -23.54 -1.84
N SER A 54 8.37 -24.22 -1.59
CA SER A 54 7.72 -24.22 -0.26
C SER A 54 6.70 -25.34 -0.03
N ALA A 55 6.88 -26.51 -0.66
CA ALA A 55 6.13 -27.71 -0.25
C ALA A 55 6.95 -28.49 0.79
N ARG A 56 7.14 -27.99 2.04
CA ARG A 56 7.47 -28.91 3.15
C ARG A 56 7.49 -28.49 4.61
N ILE A 57 7.40 -27.22 5.04
CA ILE A 57 7.71 -26.94 6.46
C ILE A 57 6.62 -26.08 7.11
N LEU A 58 6.00 -26.66 8.15
CA LEU A 58 5.19 -26.07 9.23
C LEU A 58 3.71 -26.49 9.28
N GLN A 59 3.47 -27.80 9.36
CA GLN A 59 2.44 -28.32 10.26
C GLN A 59 2.95 -28.20 11.70
N ARG A 60 2.50 -27.19 12.45
CA ARG A 60 2.47 -27.26 13.93
C ARG A 60 1.47 -26.26 14.48
N GLU A 61 0.30 -26.76 14.87
CA GLU A 61 -0.69 -26.00 15.63
C GLU A 61 -0.18 -25.71 17.06
N PRO A 62 -0.40 -24.50 17.61
CA PRO A 62 -0.46 -24.31 19.04
C PRO A 62 -1.90 -24.11 19.50
N LYS A 63 -2.37 -25.15 20.17
CA LYS A 63 -3.39 -25.26 21.23
C LYS A 63 -3.98 -23.93 21.73
N ARG A 64 -5.23 -23.67 21.36
CA ARG A 64 -6.09 -22.62 21.95
C ARG A 64 -6.55 -23.05 23.35
N ARG A 65 -6.34 -22.21 24.36
CA ARG A 65 -7.14 -22.26 25.60
C ARG A 65 -7.28 -20.86 26.25
N GLY A 66 -8.38 -20.21 25.89
CA GLY A 66 -9.28 -19.51 26.80
C GLY A 66 -8.85 -18.19 27.45
N VAL A 67 -8.99 -17.09 26.71
CA VAL A 67 -9.62 -15.83 27.19
C VAL A 67 -10.23 -15.15 25.96
N ARG A 68 -11.55 -14.92 25.94
CA ARG A 68 -12.19 -14.07 24.91
C ARG A 68 -11.79 -12.62 25.20
N ALA A 69 -10.82 -12.11 24.45
CA ALA A 69 -10.39 -10.73 24.45
C ALA A 69 -9.95 -10.38 23.02
N ASP A 70 -10.91 -9.98 22.18
CA ASP A 70 -10.68 -9.67 20.77
C ASP A 70 -10.10 -8.25 20.64
N ALA A 71 -8.92 -8.04 21.23
CA ALA A 71 -8.10 -6.84 21.12
C ALA A 71 -6.64 -7.28 20.95
N ALA A 72 -6.30 -7.77 19.77
CA ALA A 72 -4.91 -8.08 19.42
C ALA A 72 -4.21 -6.79 18.96
N ALA A 73 -3.35 -6.26 19.83
CA ALA A 73 -2.35 -5.27 19.48
C ALA A 73 -1.52 -5.72 18.26
N PRO A 74 -1.16 -4.81 17.34
CA PRO A 74 -0.35 -5.15 16.17
C PRO A 74 1.07 -5.56 16.59
N PRO A 75 1.69 -6.55 15.92
CA PRO A 75 3.05 -6.98 16.24
C PRO A 75 4.05 -5.87 15.88
N ALA A 76 4.88 -5.51 16.85
CA ALA A 76 6.03 -4.64 16.66
C ALA A 76 7.04 -5.30 15.70
N GLY A 77 7.51 -4.53 14.70
CA GLY A 77 8.58 -4.91 13.77
C GLY A 77 8.16 -4.89 12.30
N ASN A 78 7.93 -3.70 11.74
CA ASN A 78 7.53 -3.50 10.35
C ASN A 78 8.75 -3.39 9.42
N THR A 79 9.31 -4.53 9.02
CA THR A 79 10.15 -4.59 7.82
C THR A 79 9.35 -5.28 6.71
N HIS A 80 8.74 -4.46 5.85
CA HIS A 80 7.99 -4.92 4.70
C HIS A 80 8.71 -4.49 3.42
N ALA A 81 9.92 -4.99 3.21
CA ALA A 81 10.63 -4.81 1.96
C ALA A 81 9.96 -5.68 0.88
N GLY A 82 9.30 -5.05 -0.11
CA GLY A 82 8.83 -5.71 -1.33
C GLY A 82 7.37 -6.14 -1.40
N ARG A 83 6.56 -5.98 -0.35
CA ARG A 83 5.15 -6.42 -0.36
C ARG A 83 4.17 -5.24 -0.30
N THR A 84 3.21 -5.18 -1.23
CA THR A 84 2.11 -4.21 -1.17
C THR A 84 1.29 -4.43 0.10
N LEU A 85 1.41 -3.51 1.04
CA LEU A 85 0.68 -3.60 2.30
C LEU A 85 -0.78 -3.19 2.09
N ARG A 86 -1.66 -4.06 2.56
CA ARG A 86 -3.11 -3.87 2.53
C ARG A 86 -3.59 -3.58 3.93
N ILE A 87 -4.22 -2.44 4.12
CA ILE A 87 -4.68 -1.92 5.40
C ILE A 87 -6.21 -1.96 5.42
N LEU A 88 -6.77 -2.60 6.44
CA LEU A 88 -8.17 -2.46 6.78
C LEU A 88 -8.33 -1.34 7.79
N LEU A 89 -9.02 -0.27 7.41
CA LEU A 89 -9.28 0.89 8.26
C LEU A 89 -10.74 0.86 8.72
N ILE A 90 -10.96 0.69 10.02
CA ILE A 90 -12.29 0.75 10.65
C ILE A 90 -12.44 2.11 11.31
N ILE A 91 -13.50 2.84 10.97
CA ILE A 91 -13.75 4.20 11.42
C ILE A 91 -14.96 4.20 12.38
N GLY A 92 -14.70 4.53 13.63
CA GLY A 92 -15.70 4.71 14.69
C GLY A 92 -16.31 6.12 14.72
N GLY A 93 -17.35 6.32 15.52
CA GLY A 93 -18.09 7.59 15.65
C GLY A 93 -17.57 8.54 16.72
N GLY A 94 -16.29 8.89 16.68
CA GLY A 94 -15.72 9.95 17.52
C GLY A 94 -15.47 11.22 16.71
N ILE A 95 -15.24 12.35 17.41
CA ILE A 95 -14.94 13.64 16.75
C ILE A 95 -13.72 13.55 15.81
N ALA A 96 -12.81 12.60 16.01
CA ALA A 96 -11.64 12.40 15.15
C ALA A 96 -11.95 11.73 13.80
N ALA A 97 -13.18 11.26 13.55
CA ALA A 97 -13.56 10.55 12.33
C ALA A 97 -13.24 11.34 11.05
N TYR A 98 -13.38 12.68 11.06
CA TYR A 98 -13.05 13.51 9.90
C TYR A 98 -11.56 13.43 9.50
N LYS A 99 -10.66 13.18 10.45
CA LYS A 99 -9.21 13.05 10.20
C LYS A 99 -8.88 11.75 9.47
N ALA A 100 -9.78 10.76 9.49
CA ALA A 100 -9.58 9.52 8.76
C ALA A 100 -9.46 9.74 7.25
N LEU A 101 -10.11 10.78 6.70
CA LEU A 101 -10.00 11.12 5.28
C LEU A 101 -8.58 11.55 4.90
N ASP A 102 -7.92 12.38 5.73
CA ASP A 102 -6.52 12.76 5.49
C ASP A 102 -5.58 11.56 5.68
N LEU A 103 -5.85 10.70 6.65
CA LEU A 103 -5.10 9.46 6.84
C LEU A 103 -5.16 8.57 5.60
N ILE A 104 -6.35 8.34 5.03
CA ILE A 104 -6.52 7.54 3.80
C ILE A 104 -5.67 8.13 2.67
N ARG A 105 -5.71 9.46 2.50
CA ARG A 105 -4.94 10.17 1.47
C ARG A 105 -3.44 9.93 1.63
N ARG A 106 -2.89 10.08 2.84
CA ARG A 106 -1.46 9.84 3.13
C ARG A 106 -1.07 8.39 2.91
N LEU A 107 -1.89 7.44 3.35
CA LEU A 107 -1.61 6.01 3.13
C LEU A 107 -1.54 5.68 1.63
N LYS A 108 -2.42 6.28 0.82
CA LYS A 108 -2.41 6.13 -0.63
C LYS A 108 -1.18 6.77 -1.28
N GLU A 109 -0.71 7.92 -0.79
CA GLU A 109 0.55 8.55 -1.24
C GLU A 109 1.75 7.63 -1.00
N HIS A 110 1.72 6.82 0.06
CA HIS A 110 2.73 5.80 0.34
C HIS A 110 2.51 4.48 -0.41
N SER A 111 1.67 4.46 -1.45
CA SER A 111 1.37 3.27 -2.26
C SER A 111 0.78 2.10 -1.46
N LEU A 112 0.10 2.40 -0.35
CA LEU A 112 -0.59 1.39 0.46
C LEU A 112 -2.02 1.24 -0.06
N THR A 113 -2.51 0.00 -0.07
CA THR A 113 -3.92 -0.26 -0.40
C THR A 113 -4.75 -0.15 0.86
N VAL A 114 -5.81 0.64 0.85
CA VAL A 114 -6.66 0.88 2.02
C VAL A 114 -8.09 0.46 1.70
N ARG A 115 -8.68 -0.36 2.56
CA ARG A 115 -10.11 -0.69 2.53
C ARG A 115 -10.76 -0.11 3.78
N CYS A 116 -11.86 0.63 3.60
CA CYS A 116 -12.51 1.35 4.69
C CYS A 116 -13.81 0.67 5.12
N ILE A 117 -14.04 0.60 6.43
CA ILE A 117 -15.34 0.28 7.02
C ILE A 117 -15.75 1.42 7.95
N LEU A 118 -16.98 1.91 7.81
CA LEU A 118 -17.53 2.99 8.61
C LEU A 118 -18.65 2.44 9.50
N THR A 119 -18.57 2.71 10.79
CA THR A 119 -19.71 2.49 11.72
C THR A 119 -20.85 3.46 11.43
N LYS A 120 -22.07 3.16 11.91
CA LYS A 120 -23.20 4.10 11.83
C LYS A 120 -22.88 5.48 12.41
N ALA A 121 -22.22 5.53 13.57
CA ALA A 121 -21.86 6.79 14.22
C ALA A 121 -20.74 7.55 13.49
N ALA A 122 -19.85 6.88 12.76
CA ALA A 122 -18.87 7.54 11.91
C ALA A 122 -19.51 8.26 10.72
N GLN A 123 -20.64 7.72 10.23
CA GLN A 123 -21.37 8.29 9.08
C GLN A 123 -21.98 9.66 9.38
N GLU A 124 -22.16 10.01 10.65
CA GLU A 124 -22.58 11.35 11.09
C GLU A 124 -21.50 12.42 10.87
N PHE A 125 -20.22 12.02 10.75
CA PHE A 125 -19.10 12.93 10.57
C PHE A 125 -18.52 12.90 9.16
N ILE A 126 -18.51 11.73 8.51
CA ILE A 126 -17.94 11.54 7.18
C ILE A 126 -18.81 10.58 6.36
N THR A 127 -18.84 10.75 5.04
CA THR A 127 -19.67 9.88 4.19
C THR A 127 -18.90 8.66 3.67
N PRO A 128 -19.58 7.52 3.43
CA PRO A 128 -18.98 6.37 2.74
C PRO A 128 -18.43 6.71 1.34
N LEU A 129 -19.08 7.66 0.65
CA LEU A 129 -18.62 8.14 -0.66
C LEU A 129 -17.25 8.81 -0.56
N SER A 130 -17.03 9.68 0.42
CA SER A 130 -15.73 10.35 0.63
C SER A 130 -14.62 9.34 0.95
N ALA A 131 -14.89 8.38 1.83
CA ALA A 131 -13.92 7.33 2.16
C ALA A 131 -13.62 6.42 0.96
N GLY A 132 -14.63 6.07 0.17
CA GLY A 132 -14.47 5.26 -1.04
C GLY A 132 -13.67 5.99 -2.13
N ALA A 133 -13.98 7.27 -2.37
CA ALA A 133 -13.28 8.07 -3.37
C ALA A 133 -11.78 8.22 -3.07
N LEU A 134 -11.43 8.44 -1.79
CA LEU A 134 -10.03 8.59 -1.37
C LEU A 134 -9.28 7.25 -1.34
N SER A 135 -9.94 6.17 -0.94
CA SER A 135 -9.31 4.83 -0.89
C SER A 135 -9.18 4.19 -2.28
N GLY A 136 -10.03 4.58 -3.23
CA GLY A 136 -10.14 3.93 -4.55
C GLY A 136 -10.76 2.54 -4.48
N GLU A 137 -11.38 2.19 -3.35
CA GLU A 137 -12.13 0.95 -3.13
C GLU A 137 -13.54 1.27 -2.60
N ARG A 138 -14.42 0.27 -2.60
CA ARG A 138 -15.73 0.39 -1.94
C ARG A 138 -15.55 0.54 -0.43
N ALA A 139 -16.20 1.54 0.17
CA ALA A 139 -16.35 1.64 1.61
C ALA A 139 -17.54 0.80 2.09
N PHE A 140 -17.36 0.06 3.18
CA PHE A 140 -18.40 -0.78 3.79
C PHE A 140 -19.02 -0.09 5.01
N THR A 141 -20.27 -0.40 5.31
CA THR A 141 -21.05 0.28 6.36
C THR A 141 -21.78 -0.65 7.33
N ASP A 142 -21.81 -1.95 7.05
CA ASP A 142 -22.54 -2.94 7.86
C ASP A 142 -21.65 -3.46 9.00
N LEU A 143 -21.48 -2.65 10.04
CA LEU A 143 -20.69 -2.96 11.24
C LEU A 143 -21.44 -2.58 12.52
#